data_AF-V2UBB4-F1
#
_entry.id   AF-V2UBB4-F1
#
_cell.length_a   1.000
_cell.length_b   1.000
_cell.length_c   1.000
_cell.angle_alpha   90.00
_cell.angle_beta   90.00
_cell.angle_gamma   90.00
#
_symmetry.space_group_name_H-M   'P 1'
#
loop_
_entity.id
_entity.type
_entity.pdbx_description
1 polymer ?
#
loop_
_entity_poly.entity_id
_entity_poly.type
_entity_poly.pdbx_seq_one_letter_code
_entity_poly.pdbx_strand_id
1 'polypeptide(L)'
;MFWVDAEQFDQDIQFYQCSHCEHRVFPTGNFTCHCARCSQQRKKILKETRQQELQKYRKKDLVAPSLEQLSLLQKLFLLALLDDYVREDSQHDEYIHWEKIKFSNISPNYHFQQQLAKQLQKEQIFCATTACDEPTTFYLNVRLDGYSEPSLFSITQQLRNWFYFNLTLGIPFKSSDEVKAVLYDLLYQEVIQFIQSICKMWKVQFTSHASFQQLCYRLLESLSVEQIFYLAHTALLYLHEQKALEARNDGFINTHRLKKTITQYRERAIAEKWETPSFPRPEHLPMSKMSQILYFRFLNYDQRIFSQPIWHLWKKIQPRLNFYSDKRCMHCGSNELDVEYDAGDYVTLTCRKCQHQDHYFTH
;
A
#
# COMPACT_ATOMS: atom_id res chain seq x y z
N MET A 1 -53.02 4.04 -29.17
CA MET A 1 -52.56 5.43 -29.40
C MET A 1 -53.36 5.98 -30.55
N PHE A 2 -53.78 7.24 -30.48
CA PHE A 2 -54.53 7.90 -31.53
C PHE A 2 -53.79 9.16 -31.98
N TRP A 3 -53.94 9.50 -33.26
CA TRP A 3 -53.35 10.68 -33.86
C TRP A 3 -54.16 11.92 -33.47
N VAL A 4 -53.48 13.00 -33.12
CA VAL A 4 -54.07 14.28 -32.72
C VAL A 4 -53.38 15.39 -33.49
N ASP A 5 -54.18 16.16 -34.23
CA ASP A 5 -53.80 17.44 -34.83
C ASP A 5 -54.33 18.55 -33.91
N ALA A 6 -53.44 19.43 -33.42
CA ALA A 6 -53.78 20.52 -32.52
C ALA A 6 -52.95 21.76 -32.86
N GLU A 7 -53.46 22.95 -32.53
CA GLU A 7 -52.72 24.21 -32.67
C GLU A 7 -52.17 24.68 -31.31
N GLN A 8 -50.93 25.15 -31.29
CA GLN A 8 -50.35 25.82 -30.12
C GLN A 8 -49.59 27.07 -30.59
N PHE A 9 -50.00 28.26 -30.09
CA PHE A 9 -49.40 29.54 -30.46
C PHE A 9 -49.28 29.74 -31.98
N ASP A 10 -50.38 29.49 -32.70
CA ASP A 10 -50.49 29.62 -34.17
C ASP A 10 -49.55 28.70 -34.97
N GLN A 11 -49.07 27.61 -34.35
CA GLN A 11 -48.33 26.54 -35.02
C GLN A 11 -49.11 25.23 -34.96
N ASP A 12 -49.24 24.57 -36.10
CA ASP A 12 -49.79 23.22 -36.20
C ASP A 12 -48.85 22.21 -35.54
N ILE A 13 -49.38 21.46 -34.58
CA ILE A 13 -48.67 20.41 -33.86
C ILE A 13 -49.41 19.10 -34.02
N GLN A 14 -48.67 18.10 -34.47
CA GLN A 14 -49.17 16.74 -34.64
C GLN A 14 -48.48 15.80 -33.67
N PHE A 15 -49.26 14.96 -32.98
CA PHE A 15 -48.72 13.97 -32.04
C PHE A 15 -49.61 12.75 -31.87
N TYR A 16 -49.00 11.64 -31.44
CA TYR A 16 -49.73 10.47 -30.98
C TYR A 16 -50.00 10.57 -29.48
N GLN A 17 -51.27 10.46 -29.07
CA GLN A 17 -51.65 10.40 -27.66
C GLN A 17 -52.05 8.98 -27.26
N CYS A 18 -51.54 8.51 -26.11
CA CYS A 18 -51.98 7.28 -25.49
C CYS A 18 -53.27 7.52 -24.70
N SER A 19 -54.32 6.75 -24.98
CA SER A 19 -55.62 6.84 -24.27
C SER A 19 -55.53 6.46 -22.79
N HIS A 20 -54.54 5.66 -22.40
CA HIS A 20 -54.45 5.12 -21.04
C HIS A 20 -53.57 5.97 -20.10
N CYS A 21 -52.57 6.67 -20.63
CA CYS A 21 -51.61 7.42 -19.81
C CYS A 21 -51.35 8.85 -20.30
N GLU A 22 -52.12 9.32 -21.28
CA GLU A 22 -52.06 10.64 -21.91
C GLU A 22 -50.67 11.03 -22.43
N HIS A 23 -49.78 10.05 -22.60
CA HIS A 23 -48.45 10.26 -23.12
C HIS A 23 -48.52 10.69 -24.58
N ARG A 24 -47.79 11.75 -24.92
CA ARG A 24 -47.78 12.39 -26.23
C ARG A 24 -46.44 12.13 -26.90
N VAL A 25 -46.44 11.55 -28.09
CA VAL A 25 -45.22 11.29 -28.88
C VAL A 25 -45.28 12.19 -30.11
N PHE A 26 -44.32 13.10 -30.21
CA PHE A 26 -44.20 14.06 -31.29
C PHE A 26 -43.23 13.53 -32.36
N PRO A 27 -43.67 13.28 -33.61
CA PRO A 27 -42.82 12.69 -34.65
C PRO A 27 -41.64 13.58 -35.05
N THR A 28 -41.81 14.90 -34.98
CA THR A 28 -40.84 15.90 -35.42
C THR A 28 -39.75 16.21 -34.39
N GLY A 29 -39.80 15.61 -33.18
CA GLY A 29 -38.78 15.76 -32.14
C GLY A 29 -38.71 17.13 -31.44
N ASN A 30 -39.42 18.14 -31.93
CA ASN A 30 -39.36 19.52 -31.43
C ASN A 30 -40.15 19.76 -30.13
N PHE A 31 -41.01 18.83 -29.75
CA PHE A 31 -41.87 18.95 -28.57
C PHE A 31 -41.69 17.77 -27.62
N THR A 32 -41.88 18.02 -26.33
CA THR A 32 -41.68 17.00 -25.29
C THR A 32 -42.98 16.73 -24.52
N CYS A 33 -43.21 15.46 -24.16
CA CYS A 33 -44.42 15.09 -23.43
C CYS A 33 -44.40 15.59 -21.98
N HIS A 34 -45.43 16.31 -21.54
CA HIS A 34 -45.55 16.82 -20.17
C HIS A 34 -46.42 15.99 -19.20
N CYS A 35 -46.82 14.77 -19.58
CA CYS A 35 -47.63 13.91 -18.68
C CYS A 35 -46.90 13.63 -17.35
N ALA A 36 -47.67 13.27 -16.31
CA ALA A 36 -47.15 13.12 -14.94
C ALA A 36 -45.94 12.17 -14.87
N ARG A 37 -45.97 11.06 -15.62
CA ARG A 37 -44.88 10.07 -15.66
C ARG A 37 -43.60 10.62 -16.31
N CYS A 38 -43.71 11.32 -17.43
CA CYS A 38 -42.57 11.92 -18.13
C CYS A 38 -42.00 13.13 -17.40
N SER A 39 -42.85 13.89 -16.71
CA SER A 39 -42.41 14.99 -15.84
C SER A 39 -41.67 14.47 -14.60
N GLN A 40 -42.10 13.36 -14.00
CA GLN A 40 -41.37 12.71 -12.90
C GLN A 40 -40.04 12.10 -13.36
N GLN A 41 -40.01 11.40 -14.50
CA GLN A 41 -38.76 10.86 -15.06
C GLN A 41 -37.76 11.98 -15.39
N ARG A 42 -38.19 13.09 -16.00
CA ARG A 42 -37.31 14.23 -16.26
C ARG A 42 -36.83 14.91 -14.99
N LYS A 43 -37.67 15.04 -13.95
CA LYS A 43 -37.23 15.52 -12.63
C LYS A 43 -36.18 14.60 -12.00
N LYS A 44 -36.32 13.27 -12.16
CA LYS A 44 -35.34 12.29 -11.70
C LYS A 44 -34.01 12.44 -12.44
N ILE A 45 -34.05 12.50 -13.78
CA ILE A 45 -32.87 12.71 -14.64
C ILE A 45 -32.19 14.04 -14.29
N LEU A 46 -32.92 15.15 -14.21
CA LEU A 46 -32.36 16.46 -13.84
C LEU A 46 -31.73 16.45 -12.43
N LYS A 47 -32.29 15.71 -11.48
CA LYS A 47 -31.72 15.55 -10.14
C LYS A 47 -30.42 14.73 -10.18
N GLU A 48 -30.37 13.67 -10.98
CA GLU A 48 -29.18 12.84 -11.21
C GLU A 48 -28.09 13.63 -11.96
N THR A 49 -28.44 14.38 -13.01
CA THR A 49 -27.54 15.26 -13.75
C THR A 49 -27.01 16.37 -12.85
N ARG A 50 -27.85 17.00 -12.04
CA ARG A 50 -27.41 18.02 -11.06
C ARG A 50 -26.49 17.43 -9.99
N GLN A 51 -26.71 16.18 -9.55
CA GLN A 51 -25.79 15.49 -8.65
C GLN A 51 -24.45 15.19 -9.32
N GLN A 52 -24.44 14.77 -10.58
CA GLN A 52 -23.22 14.56 -11.37
C GLN A 52 -22.47 15.88 -11.65
N GLU A 53 -23.18 16.97 -11.95
CA GLU A 53 -22.60 18.31 -12.10
C GLU A 53 -22.04 18.84 -10.79
N LEU A 54 -22.77 18.70 -9.68
CA LEU A 54 -22.26 19.03 -8.34
C LEU A 54 -21.03 18.19 -7.97
N GLN A 55 -20.93 16.93 -8.42
CA GLN A 55 -19.72 16.12 -8.27
C GLN A 55 -18.56 16.62 -9.15
N LYS A 56 -18.83 17.06 -10.39
CA LYS A 56 -17.83 17.66 -11.30
C LYS A 56 -17.31 19.02 -10.80
N TYR A 57 -18.17 19.85 -10.22
CA TYR A 57 -17.80 21.14 -9.62
C TYR A 57 -17.20 20.99 -8.21
N ARG A 58 -17.37 19.83 -7.56
CA ARG A 58 -16.58 19.41 -6.40
C ARG A 58 -15.25 18.77 -6.83
N LYS A 59 -14.56 19.34 -7.82
CA LYS A 59 -13.10 19.20 -7.88
C LYS A 59 -12.55 19.86 -6.63
N LYS A 60 -12.51 19.11 -5.53
CA LYS A 60 -11.64 19.44 -4.41
C LYS A 60 -10.27 19.67 -5.03
N ASP A 61 -9.66 20.81 -4.75
CA ASP A 61 -8.23 20.96 -5.02
C ASP A 61 -7.55 19.72 -4.41
N LEU A 62 -7.03 18.85 -5.28
CA LEU A 62 -6.33 17.66 -4.87
C LEU A 62 -5.05 18.15 -4.23
N VAL A 63 -5.06 18.31 -2.91
CA VAL A 63 -3.89 18.75 -2.17
C VAL A 63 -2.86 17.63 -2.24
N ALA A 64 -1.87 17.82 -3.08
CA ALA A 64 -0.75 16.91 -3.22
C ALA A 64 0.08 16.91 -1.92
N PRO A 65 0.17 15.78 -1.18
CA PRO A 65 1.03 15.69 -0.01
C PRO A 65 2.50 15.84 -0.39
N SER A 66 3.33 16.35 0.52
CA SER A 66 4.79 16.33 0.33
C SER A 66 5.30 14.89 0.45
N LEU A 67 6.26 14.51 -0.41
CA LEU A 67 6.92 13.20 -0.40
C LEU A 67 7.46 12.86 1.00
N GLU A 68 7.96 13.86 1.73
CA GLU A 68 8.49 13.69 3.08
C GLU A 68 7.42 13.28 4.11
N GLN A 69 6.17 13.69 3.89
CA GLN A 69 5.07 13.45 4.82
C GLN A 69 4.52 12.02 4.76
N LEU A 70 4.75 11.32 3.64
CA LEU A 70 4.38 9.92 3.45
C LEU A 70 5.03 9.05 4.54
N SER A 71 4.37 7.95 4.90
CA SER A 71 4.97 6.95 5.79
C SER A 71 6.13 6.23 5.12
N LEU A 72 7.02 5.67 5.94
CA LEU A 72 8.13 4.83 5.47
C LEU A 72 7.64 3.69 4.58
N LEU A 73 6.52 3.04 4.95
CA LEU A 73 5.93 1.95 4.17
C LEU A 73 5.51 2.40 2.77
N GLN A 74 4.90 3.59 2.66
CA GLN A 74 4.48 4.15 1.38
C GLN A 74 5.68 4.53 0.52
N LYS A 75 6.67 5.20 1.10
CA LYS A 75 7.92 5.53 0.39
C LYS A 75 8.64 4.28 -0.10
N LEU A 76 8.72 3.24 0.74
CA LEU A 76 9.31 1.94 0.39
C LEU A 76 8.54 1.26 -0.75
N PHE A 77 7.21 1.27 -0.71
CA PHE A 77 6.38 0.70 -1.77
C PHE A 77 6.52 1.47 -3.09
N LEU A 78 6.53 2.81 -3.04
CA LEU A 78 6.78 3.65 -4.21
C LEU A 78 8.15 3.37 -4.83
N LEU A 79 9.21 3.30 -4.02
CA LEU A 79 10.54 2.96 -4.52
C LEU A 79 10.54 1.58 -5.16
N ALA A 80 10.04 0.56 -4.47
CA ALA A 80 9.98 -0.81 -4.99
C ALA A 80 9.21 -0.91 -6.33
N LEU A 81 8.22 -0.05 -6.54
CA LEU A 81 7.44 0.02 -7.76
C LEU A 81 8.18 0.73 -8.90
N LEU A 82 8.90 1.82 -8.60
CA LEU A 82 9.53 2.69 -9.60
C LEU A 82 10.98 2.31 -9.94
N ASP A 83 11.70 1.62 -9.05
CA ASP A 83 13.16 1.52 -9.13
C ASP A 83 13.69 0.89 -10.44
N ASP A 84 13.02 -0.13 -10.98
CA ASP A 84 13.43 -0.74 -12.25
C ASP A 84 12.84 -0.03 -13.48
N TYR A 85 11.74 0.71 -13.29
CA TYR A 85 11.00 1.36 -14.38
C TYR A 85 11.65 2.69 -14.77
N VAL A 86 12.06 3.46 -13.77
CA VAL A 86 12.50 4.85 -13.91
C VAL A 86 14.03 4.89 -13.84
N ARG A 87 14.69 4.74 -15.00
CA ARG A 87 16.15 4.79 -15.10
C ARG A 87 16.59 5.97 -15.97
N GLU A 88 17.81 6.46 -15.73
CA GLU A 88 18.41 7.55 -16.51
C GLU A 88 18.59 7.18 -17.98
N ASP A 89 18.85 5.89 -18.25
CA ASP A 89 19.14 5.34 -19.57
C ASP A 89 17.88 4.84 -20.31
N SER A 90 16.68 4.96 -19.72
CA SER A 90 15.43 4.49 -20.33
C SER A 90 14.41 5.59 -20.50
N GLN A 91 13.78 5.63 -21.69
CA GLN A 91 12.55 6.39 -21.88
C GLN A 91 11.44 5.77 -21.01
N HIS A 92 10.88 6.56 -20.12
CA HIS A 92 9.74 6.21 -19.29
C HIS A 92 8.69 7.32 -19.41
N ASP A 93 7.42 6.97 -19.28
CA ASP A 93 6.36 7.95 -19.17
C ASP A 93 6.10 8.31 -17.69
N GLU A 94 5.35 9.39 -17.47
CA GLU A 94 4.98 9.89 -16.14
C GLU A 94 3.82 9.09 -15.51
N TYR A 95 3.53 7.88 -16.04
CA TYR A 95 2.37 7.08 -15.64
C TYR A 95 2.78 5.69 -15.12
N ILE A 96 2.04 5.23 -14.11
CA ILE A 96 2.15 3.89 -13.56
C ILE A 96 1.07 3.02 -14.20
N HIS A 97 1.51 2.12 -15.09
CA HIS A 97 0.67 1.13 -15.76
C HIS A 97 0.36 -0.05 -14.85
N TRP A 98 -0.59 0.12 -13.92
CA TRP A 98 -0.84 -0.86 -12.85
C TRP A 98 -1.13 -2.27 -13.36
N GLU A 99 -1.93 -2.40 -14.40
CA GLU A 99 -2.30 -3.69 -14.98
C GLU A 99 -1.10 -4.50 -15.49
N LYS A 100 -0.02 -3.82 -15.92
CA LYS A 100 1.22 -4.47 -16.38
C LYS A 100 2.08 -4.97 -15.21
N ILE A 101 2.01 -4.32 -14.06
CA ILE A 101 2.95 -4.55 -12.94
C ILE A 101 2.30 -5.22 -11.71
N LYS A 102 0.97 -5.31 -11.64
CA LYS A 102 0.23 -5.76 -10.44
C LYS A 102 0.54 -7.18 -9.96
N PHE A 103 1.13 -8.04 -10.82
CA PHE A 103 1.54 -9.40 -10.47
C PHE A 103 3.05 -9.56 -10.30
N SER A 104 3.82 -8.47 -10.43
CA SER A 104 5.25 -8.48 -10.15
C SER A 104 5.51 -8.62 -8.64
N ASN A 105 6.68 -9.14 -8.27
CA ASN A 105 7.08 -9.31 -6.86
C ASN A 105 7.53 -7.99 -6.21
N ILE A 106 6.65 -6.98 -6.21
CA ILE A 106 6.94 -5.66 -5.63
C ILE A 106 6.89 -5.76 -4.10
N SER A 107 5.81 -6.33 -3.56
CA SER A 107 5.66 -6.62 -2.13
C SER A 107 5.59 -8.15 -1.88
N PRO A 108 5.69 -8.63 -0.62
CA PRO A 108 5.79 -10.07 -0.33
C PRO A 108 4.62 -10.92 -0.85
N ASN A 109 3.42 -10.35 -0.97
CA ASN A 109 2.29 -11.05 -1.59
C ASN A 109 1.33 -10.08 -2.28
N TYR A 110 0.60 -10.62 -3.27
CA TYR A 110 -0.34 -9.86 -4.09
C TYR A 110 -1.44 -9.14 -3.28
N HIS A 111 -1.96 -9.76 -2.22
CA HIS A 111 -3.02 -9.16 -1.41
C HIS A 111 -2.51 -7.92 -0.67
N PHE A 112 -1.30 -7.99 -0.13
CA PHE A 112 -0.63 -6.85 0.50
C PHE A 112 -0.33 -5.74 -0.52
N GLN A 113 0.17 -6.09 -1.71
CA GLN A 113 0.37 -5.13 -2.80
C GLN A 113 -0.93 -4.40 -3.20
N GLN A 114 -2.03 -5.14 -3.35
CA GLN A 114 -3.36 -4.58 -3.62
C GLN A 114 -3.84 -3.65 -2.51
N GLN A 115 -3.60 -4.01 -1.24
CA GLN A 115 -3.96 -3.19 -0.10
C GLN A 115 -3.19 -1.86 -0.10
N LEU A 116 -1.87 -1.89 -0.33
CA LEU A 116 -1.03 -0.69 -0.42
C LEU A 116 -1.47 0.22 -1.56
N ALA A 117 -1.72 -0.33 -2.76
CA ALA A 117 -2.20 0.45 -3.89
C ALA A 117 -3.56 1.12 -3.62
N LYS A 118 -4.51 0.39 -3.01
CA LYS A 118 -5.81 0.96 -2.61
C LYS A 118 -5.67 2.03 -1.53
N GLN A 119 -4.72 1.87 -0.61
CA GLN A 119 -4.42 2.89 0.39
C GLN A 119 -3.90 4.17 -0.26
N LEU A 120 -2.93 4.07 -1.18
CA LEU A 120 -2.41 5.22 -1.93
C LEU A 120 -3.48 5.92 -2.76
N GLN A 121 -4.43 5.18 -3.35
CA GLN A 121 -5.58 5.77 -4.03
C GLN A 121 -6.51 6.52 -3.07
N LYS A 122 -6.82 5.91 -1.92
CA LYS A 122 -7.67 6.53 -0.90
C LYS A 122 -7.07 7.84 -0.40
N GLU A 123 -5.75 7.87 -0.26
CA GLU A 123 -4.97 9.04 0.18
C GLU A 123 -4.68 10.03 -0.96
N GLN A 124 -5.21 9.80 -2.17
CA GLN A 124 -5.00 10.66 -3.35
C GLN A 124 -3.53 10.83 -3.74
N ILE A 125 -2.69 9.83 -3.45
CA ILE A 125 -1.32 9.73 -3.93
C ILE A 125 -1.32 9.05 -5.32
N PHE A 126 -2.13 8.00 -5.47
CA PHE A 126 -2.42 7.39 -6.78
C PHE A 126 -3.71 7.98 -7.33
N CYS A 127 -3.61 8.75 -8.41
CA CYS A 127 -4.76 9.32 -9.07
C CYS A 127 -4.99 8.64 -10.41
N ALA A 128 -6.15 7.99 -10.55
CA ALA A 128 -6.52 7.28 -11.78
C ALA A 128 -6.77 8.28 -12.92
N THR A 129 -6.25 8.01 -14.11
CA THR A 129 -6.61 8.77 -15.30
C THR A 129 -7.96 8.28 -15.82
N THR A 130 -8.91 9.19 -16.02
CA THR A 130 -10.35 8.93 -16.25
C THR A 130 -10.72 8.38 -17.64
N ALA A 131 -9.92 7.50 -18.24
CA ALA A 131 -10.33 6.81 -19.46
C ALA A 131 -11.15 5.57 -19.08
N CYS A 132 -12.46 5.62 -19.28
CA CYS A 132 -13.41 4.53 -18.95
C CYS A 132 -13.13 3.19 -19.65
N ASP A 133 -12.23 3.14 -20.65
CA ASP A 133 -11.98 1.98 -21.50
C ASP A 133 -10.51 1.51 -21.55
N GLU A 134 -9.62 2.11 -20.74
CA GLU A 134 -8.18 1.79 -20.74
C GLU A 134 -7.74 1.04 -19.47
N PRO A 135 -6.65 0.24 -19.54
CA PRO A 135 -6.06 -0.38 -18.35
C PRO A 135 -5.78 0.68 -17.30
N THR A 136 -6.07 0.37 -16.03
CA THR A 136 -5.96 1.37 -14.95
C THR A 136 -4.54 1.93 -14.87
N THR A 137 -4.38 3.18 -15.29
CA THR A 137 -3.16 3.97 -15.22
C THR A 137 -3.27 5.00 -14.11
N PHE A 138 -2.20 5.15 -13.33
CA PHE A 138 -2.11 6.14 -12.27
C PHE A 138 -1.05 7.19 -12.61
N TYR A 139 -1.28 8.44 -12.22
CA TYR A 139 -0.20 9.39 -12.00
C TYR A 139 0.05 9.57 -10.49
N LEU A 140 1.27 9.98 -10.14
CA LEU A 140 1.62 10.30 -8.75
C LEU A 140 1.28 11.75 -8.45
N ASN A 141 0.43 11.94 -7.45
CA ASN A 141 0.07 13.27 -6.94
C ASN A 141 0.84 13.54 -5.64
N VAL A 142 2.12 13.90 -5.77
CA VAL A 142 3.04 14.13 -4.64
C VAL A 142 3.91 15.34 -4.95
N ARG A 143 4.23 16.15 -3.94
CA ARG A 143 5.15 17.29 -4.05
C ARG A 143 6.54 16.94 -3.58
N LEU A 144 7.54 17.56 -4.18
CA LEU A 144 8.93 17.55 -3.72
C LEU A 144 9.33 18.97 -3.35
N ASP A 145 10.26 19.14 -2.40
CA ASP A 145 10.73 20.46 -2.03
C ASP A 145 11.30 21.20 -3.26
N GLY A 146 10.82 22.42 -3.48
CA GLY A 146 11.15 23.21 -4.68
C GLY A 146 10.35 22.89 -5.94
N TYR A 147 9.54 21.82 -5.96
CA TYR A 147 8.76 21.39 -7.12
C TYR A 147 7.28 21.19 -6.78
N SER A 148 6.40 21.97 -7.39
CA SER A 148 4.94 21.77 -7.29
C SER A 148 4.47 20.53 -8.03
N GLU A 149 5.12 20.22 -9.17
CA GLU A 149 4.82 19.07 -10.03
C GLU A 149 6.13 18.36 -10.39
N PRO A 150 6.68 17.54 -9.48
CA PRO A 150 7.90 16.80 -9.77
C PRO A 150 7.67 15.67 -10.76
N SER A 151 8.66 15.42 -11.62
CA SER A 151 8.68 14.23 -12.48
C SER A 151 8.80 12.94 -11.67
N LEU A 152 8.37 11.83 -12.25
CA LEU A 152 8.53 10.48 -11.72
C LEU A 152 10.01 10.15 -11.48
N PHE A 153 10.90 10.67 -12.36
CA PHE A 153 12.34 10.59 -12.19
C PHE A 153 12.81 11.28 -10.91
N SER A 154 12.41 12.53 -10.69
CA SER A 154 12.78 13.30 -9.49
C SER A 154 12.30 12.62 -8.21
N ILE A 155 11.06 12.10 -8.20
CA ILE A 155 10.51 11.32 -7.07
C ILE A 155 11.35 10.06 -6.83
N THR A 156 11.63 9.29 -7.88
CA THR A 156 12.39 8.04 -7.77
C THR A 156 13.81 8.31 -7.27
N GLN A 157 14.47 9.34 -7.78
CA GLN A 157 15.81 9.70 -7.35
C GLN A 157 15.86 10.11 -5.88
N GLN A 158 14.88 10.89 -5.40
CA GLN A 158 14.81 11.23 -3.99
C GLN A 158 14.58 10.01 -3.10
N LEU A 159 13.75 9.07 -3.54
CA LEU A 159 13.55 7.80 -2.83
C LEU A 159 14.84 6.97 -2.79
N ARG A 160 15.59 6.88 -3.90
CA ARG A 160 16.90 6.21 -3.93
C ARG A 160 17.88 6.86 -2.97
N ASN A 161 17.95 8.19 -2.95
CA ASN A 161 18.78 8.96 -2.02
C ASN A 161 18.50 8.54 -0.56
N TRP A 162 17.24 8.45 -0.18
CA TRP A 162 16.85 8.07 1.19
C TRP A 162 17.11 6.59 1.54
N PHE A 163 16.92 5.67 0.60
CA PHE A 163 17.00 4.24 0.91
C PHE A 163 18.37 3.60 0.62
N TYR A 164 19.15 4.13 -0.33
CA TYR A 164 20.39 3.49 -0.81
C TYR A 164 21.68 4.15 -0.34
N PHE A 165 21.62 5.37 0.21
CA PHE A 165 22.80 6.11 0.63
C PHE A 165 22.91 6.24 2.15
N ASN A 166 22.59 5.17 2.90
CA ASN A 166 22.89 5.05 4.34
C ASN A 166 22.49 6.25 5.21
N LEU A 167 21.39 6.95 4.87
CA LEU A 167 20.88 8.16 5.53
C LEU A 167 21.70 9.45 5.28
N THR A 168 22.76 9.40 4.47
CA THR A 168 23.59 10.59 4.15
C THR A 168 22.86 11.57 3.24
N LEU A 169 21.93 11.11 2.40
CA LEU A 169 21.15 11.95 1.49
C LEU A 169 19.69 12.13 1.97
N GLY A 170 19.47 11.99 3.27
CA GLY A 170 18.19 12.22 3.94
C GLY A 170 17.55 10.95 4.53
N ILE A 171 16.43 11.14 5.24
CA ILE A 171 15.83 10.13 6.11
C ILE A 171 14.43 9.78 5.59
N PRO A 172 14.13 8.50 5.26
CA PRO A 172 12.81 8.12 4.76
C PRO A 172 11.75 7.94 5.85
N PHE A 173 12.12 7.99 7.13
CA PHE A 173 11.26 7.71 8.30
C PHE A 173 11.18 8.88 9.27
N LYS A 174 10.14 8.88 10.11
CA LYS A 174 9.90 9.88 11.17
C LYS A 174 10.49 9.44 12.52
N SER A 175 10.48 8.14 12.81
CA SER A 175 11.03 7.57 14.04
C SER A 175 11.56 6.15 13.81
N SER A 176 12.44 5.69 14.70
CA SER A 176 12.90 4.30 14.68
C SER A 176 11.75 3.30 14.91
N ASP A 177 10.73 3.68 15.69
CA ASP A 177 9.54 2.86 15.88
C ASP A 177 8.76 2.65 14.57
N GLU A 178 8.71 3.66 13.69
CA GLU A 178 8.14 3.50 12.35
C GLU A 178 8.92 2.46 11.54
N VAL A 179 10.25 2.51 11.58
CA VAL A 179 11.12 1.52 10.91
C VAL A 179 10.87 0.12 11.48
N LYS A 180 10.78 0.00 12.80
CA LYS A 180 10.49 -1.28 13.47
C LYS A 180 9.11 -1.82 13.05
N ALA A 181 8.10 -0.97 12.98
CA ALA A 181 6.76 -1.36 12.58
C ALA A 181 6.74 -1.89 11.13
N VAL A 182 7.42 -1.21 10.20
CA VAL A 182 7.54 -1.67 8.80
C VAL A 182 8.33 -2.98 8.70
N LEU A 183 9.39 -3.13 9.48
CA LEU A 183 10.16 -4.36 9.57
C LEU A 183 9.28 -5.54 10.02
N TYR A 184 8.51 -5.36 11.10
CA TYR A 184 7.60 -6.38 11.61
C TYR A 184 6.50 -6.72 10.60
N ASP A 185 5.93 -5.72 9.94
CA ASP A 185 4.87 -5.93 8.95
C ASP A 185 5.40 -6.74 7.75
N LEU A 186 6.55 -6.39 7.18
CA LEU A 186 7.12 -7.16 6.06
C LEU A 186 7.50 -8.58 6.46
N LEU A 187 8.12 -8.80 7.63
CA LEU A 187 8.47 -10.16 8.09
C LEU A 187 7.22 -11.00 8.34
N TYR A 188 6.14 -10.37 8.83
CA TYR A 188 4.85 -11.01 8.91
C TYR A 188 4.28 -11.36 7.53
N GLN A 189 4.38 -10.47 6.55
CA GLN A 189 3.93 -10.78 5.18
C GLN A 189 4.74 -11.92 4.54
N GLU A 190 6.02 -12.09 4.89
CA GLU A 190 6.82 -13.27 4.50
C GLU A 190 6.25 -14.56 5.14
N VAL A 191 5.83 -14.53 6.41
CA VAL A 191 5.12 -15.66 7.06
C VAL A 191 3.80 -15.98 6.36
N ILE A 192 3.04 -14.95 5.95
CA ILE A 192 1.81 -15.16 5.19
C ILE A 192 2.09 -15.78 3.82
N GLN A 193 3.10 -15.28 3.10
CA GLN A 193 3.51 -15.82 1.80
C GLN A 193 3.92 -17.29 1.91
N PHE A 194 4.68 -17.64 2.96
CA PHE A 194 5.05 -19.02 3.27
C PHE A 194 3.83 -19.90 3.49
N ILE A 195 2.91 -19.51 4.38
CA ILE A 195 1.68 -20.26 4.65
C ILE A 195 0.84 -20.45 3.38
N GLN A 196 0.67 -19.37 2.60
CA GLN A 196 -0.08 -19.41 1.35
C GLN A 196 0.55 -20.35 0.32
N SER A 197 1.88 -20.42 0.26
CA SER A 197 2.57 -21.35 -0.64
C SER A 197 2.27 -22.81 -0.32
N ILE A 198 2.23 -23.16 0.97
CA ILE A 198 1.89 -24.51 1.43
C ILE A 198 0.42 -24.82 1.12
N CYS A 199 -0.49 -23.95 1.55
CA CYS A 199 -1.92 -24.13 1.34
C CYS A 199 -2.27 -24.25 -0.16
N LYS A 200 -1.55 -23.53 -1.03
CA LYS A 200 -1.72 -23.63 -2.49
C LYS A 200 -1.45 -25.05 -3.02
N MET A 201 -0.46 -25.77 -2.47
CA MET A 201 -0.19 -27.16 -2.87
C MET A 201 -1.38 -28.09 -2.58
N TRP A 202 -2.17 -27.78 -1.55
CA TRP A 202 -3.36 -28.55 -1.15
C TRP A 202 -4.67 -27.98 -1.70
N LYS A 203 -4.61 -26.96 -2.58
CA LYS A 203 -5.79 -26.24 -3.09
C LYS A 203 -6.66 -25.66 -1.97
N VAL A 204 -6.04 -25.29 -0.85
CA VAL A 204 -6.66 -24.64 0.30
C VAL A 204 -6.41 -23.14 0.20
N GLN A 205 -7.45 -22.35 0.42
CA GLN A 205 -7.32 -20.90 0.52
C GLN A 205 -6.88 -20.50 1.94
N PHE A 206 -5.98 -19.51 2.00
CA PHE A 206 -5.58 -18.90 3.26
C PHE A 206 -5.50 -17.37 3.09
N THR A 207 -6.20 -16.68 3.98
CA THR A 207 -6.22 -15.21 4.03
C THR A 207 -5.98 -14.80 5.47
N SER A 208 -5.19 -13.76 5.67
CA SER A 208 -4.86 -13.34 7.02
C SER A 208 -5.99 -12.58 7.72
N HIS A 209 -5.88 -12.47 9.05
CA HIS A 209 -6.78 -11.74 9.93
C HIS A 209 -6.00 -10.99 11.01
N ALA A 210 -6.52 -9.87 11.52
CA ALA A 210 -5.85 -9.03 12.52
C ALA A 210 -5.41 -9.82 13.77
N SER A 211 -6.24 -10.75 14.22
CA SER A 211 -5.92 -11.58 15.40
C SER A 211 -4.84 -12.63 15.14
N PHE A 212 -4.55 -12.99 13.88
CA PHE A 212 -3.41 -13.81 13.49
C PHE A 212 -2.14 -12.96 13.37
N GLN A 213 -2.26 -11.74 12.83
CA GLN A 213 -1.16 -10.75 12.81
C GLN A 213 -0.61 -10.50 14.22
N GLN A 214 -1.50 -10.26 15.19
CA GLN A 214 -1.11 -10.09 16.60
C GLN A 214 -0.40 -11.33 17.18
N LEU A 215 -0.77 -12.55 16.74
CA LEU A 215 -0.02 -13.75 17.14
C LEU A 215 1.39 -13.71 16.55
N CYS A 216 1.52 -13.47 15.24
CA CYS A 216 2.82 -13.41 14.58
C CYS A 216 3.73 -12.34 15.18
N TYR A 217 3.22 -11.13 15.47
CA TYR A 217 4.01 -10.08 16.10
C TYR A 217 4.55 -10.49 17.48
N ARG A 218 3.72 -11.14 18.32
CA ARG A 218 4.18 -11.69 19.61
C ARG A 218 5.22 -12.81 19.42
N LEU A 219 5.07 -13.64 18.38
CA LEU A 219 6.08 -14.68 18.10
C LEU A 219 7.42 -14.04 17.67
N LEU A 220 7.39 -13.03 16.81
CA LEU A 220 8.58 -12.30 16.32
C LEU A 220 9.36 -11.58 17.42
N GLU A 221 8.77 -11.34 18.60
CA GLU A 221 9.49 -10.81 19.76
C GLU A 221 10.52 -11.80 20.34
N SER A 222 10.26 -13.11 20.22
CA SER A 222 11.09 -14.16 20.85
C SER A 222 11.66 -15.20 19.89
N LEU A 223 11.09 -15.33 18.70
CA LEU A 223 11.47 -16.33 17.70
C LEU A 223 12.00 -15.67 16.44
N SER A 224 12.86 -16.40 15.72
CA SER A 224 13.23 -16.05 14.35
C SER A 224 12.08 -16.37 13.38
N VAL A 225 12.13 -15.81 12.16
CA VAL A 225 11.12 -16.11 11.13
C VAL A 225 11.13 -17.59 10.75
N GLU A 226 12.31 -18.21 10.66
CA GLU A 226 12.46 -19.63 10.35
C GLU A 226 11.85 -20.53 11.44
N GLN A 227 11.92 -20.13 12.70
CA GLN A 227 11.22 -20.85 13.79
C GLN A 227 9.70 -20.70 13.67
N ILE A 228 9.21 -19.54 13.22
CA ILE A 228 7.77 -19.33 12.95
C ILE A 228 7.34 -20.16 11.73
N PHE A 229 8.17 -20.27 10.69
CA PHE A 229 7.92 -21.18 9.56
C PHE A 229 7.79 -22.62 10.03
N TYR A 230 8.67 -23.08 10.93
CA TYR A 230 8.58 -24.42 11.49
C TYR A 230 7.24 -24.66 12.21
N LEU A 231 6.84 -23.74 13.09
CA LEU A 231 5.56 -23.83 13.80
C LEU A 231 4.37 -23.84 12.83
N ALA A 232 4.38 -22.96 11.84
CA ALA A 232 3.32 -22.85 10.85
C ALA A 232 3.24 -24.12 9.98
N HIS A 233 4.37 -24.62 9.50
CA HIS A 233 4.46 -25.84 8.70
C HIS A 233 3.95 -27.06 9.47
N THR A 234 4.42 -27.25 10.71
CA THR A 234 4.01 -28.37 11.56
C THR A 234 2.51 -28.32 11.87
N ALA A 235 1.98 -27.13 12.19
CA ALA A 235 0.56 -26.95 12.45
C ALA A 235 -0.30 -27.17 11.20
N LEU A 236 0.14 -26.72 10.03
CA LEU A 236 -0.54 -26.93 8.76
C LEU A 236 -0.58 -28.41 8.37
N LEU A 237 0.54 -29.12 8.50
CA LEU A 237 0.61 -30.57 8.23
C LEU A 237 -0.37 -31.33 9.12
N TYR A 238 -0.35 -31.06 10.42
CA TYR A 238 -1.29 -31.67 11.36
C TYR A 238 -2.74 -31.41 10.96
N LEU A 239 -3.10 -30.15 10.66
CA LEU A 239 -4.47 -29.81 10.27
C LEU A 239 -4.89 -30.47 8.93
N HIS A 240 -3.95 -30.61 7.99
CA HIS A 240 -4.19 -31.28 6.73
C HIS A 240 -4.41 -32.79 6.90
N GLU A 241 -3.56 -33.47 7.67
CA GLU A 241 -3.68 -34.90 7.99
C GLU A 241 -4.99 -35.22 8.70
N GLN A 242 -5.42 -34.35 9.63
CA GLN A 242 -6.70 -34.46 10.31
C GLN A 242 -7.91 -34.07 9.45
N LYS A 243 -7.70 -33.70 8.18
CA LYS A 243 -8.74 -33.19 7.26
C LYS A 243 -9.54 -32.02 7.86
N ALA A 244 -8.88 -31.20 8.66
CA ALA A 244 -9.48 -30.08 9.37
C ALA A 244 -9.35 -28.76 8.59
N LEU A 245 -8.76 -28.75 7.39
CA LEU A 245 -8.68 -27.57 6.53
C LEU A 245 -9.84 -27.58 5.52
N GLU A 246 -10.44 -26.41 5.28
CA GLU A 246 -11.47 -26.22 4.26
C GLU A 246 -10.87 -25.65 2.98
N ALA A 247 -11.46 -25.99 1.84
CA ALA A 247 -10.98 -25.49 0.54
C ALA A 247 -11.07 -23.95 0.45
N ARG A 248 -12.13 -23.36 1.01
CA ARG A 248 -12.32 -21.91 1.12
C ARG A 248 -12.02 -21.44 2.53
N ASN A 249 -11.60 -20.19 2.66
CA ASN A 249 -11.33 -19.56 3.95
C ASN A 249 -12.46 -18.62 4.38
N ASP A 250 -13.71 -19.09 4.26
CA ASP A 250 -14.90 -18.30 4.59
C ASP A 250 -14.91 -17.98 6.09
N GLY A 251 -15.09 -16.72 6.44
CA GLY A 251 -15.01 -16.26 7.83
C GLY A 251 -13.65 -16.51 8.51
N PHE A 252 -12.57 -16.66 7.73
CA PHE A 252 -11.21 -16.92 8.25
C PHE A 252 -11.06 -18.23 9.03
N ILE A 253 -11.87 -19.25 8.71
CA ILE A 253 -11.91 -20.52 9.45
C ILE A 253 -10.55 -21.24 9.49
N ASN A 254 -9.84 -21.32 8.37
CA ASN A 254 -8.51 -21.94 8.31
C ASN A 254 -7.50 -21.12 9.11
N THR A 255 -7.61 -19.79 9.05
CA THR A 255 -6.76 -18.86 9.82
C THR A 255 -6.95 -19.04 11.32
N HIS A 256 -8.19 -19.18 11.78
CA HIS A 256 -8.50 -19.41 13.19
C HIS A 256 -8.04 -20.78 13.67
N ARG A 257 -8.23 -21.84 12.86
CA ARG A 257 -7.70 -23.19 13.15
C ARG A 257 -6.19 -23.18 13.27
N LEU A 258 -5.48 -22.61 12.29
CA LEU A 258 -4.03 -22.49 12.30
C LEU A 258 -3.53 -21.69 13.51
N LYS A 259 -4.14 -20.53 13.79
CA LYS A 259 -3.83 -19.70 14.96
C LYS A 259 -3.90 -20.50 16.26
N LYS A 260 -4.98 -21.27 16.43
CA LYS A 260 -5.21 -22.07 17.64
C LYS A 260 -4.13 -23.13 17.79
N THR A 261 -3.85 -23.87 16.72
CA THR A 261 -2.85 -24.94 16.72
C THR A 261 -1.43 -24.39 16.99
N ILE A 262 -1.03 -23.29 16.34
CA ILE A 262 0.28 -22.66 16.60
C ILE A 262 0.39 -22.19 18.06
N THR A 263 -0.67 -21.58 18.60
CA THR A 263 -0.69 -21.16 20.01
C THR A 263 -0.47 -22.34 20.94
N GLN A 264 -1.20 -23.45 20.73
CA GLN A 264 -1.07 -24.66 21.53
C GLN A 264 0.34 -25.26 21.46
N TYR A 265 0.93 -25.34 20.26
CA TYR A 265 2.30 -25.82 20.09
C TYR A 265 3.31 -24.93 20.79
N ARG A 266 3.13 -23.60 20.71
CA ARG A 266 4.03 -22.65 21.38
C ARG A 266 3.92 -22.73 22.90
N GLU A 267 2.70 -22.78 23.45
CA GLU A 267 2.46 -22.92 24.88
C GLU A 267 3.06 -24.21 25.44
N ARG A 268 2.86 -25.33 24.72
CA ARG A 268 3.45 -26.62 25.08
C ARG A 268 4.98 -26.59 25.03
N ALA A 269 5.55 -26.04 23.97
CA ALA A 269 7.01 -25.92 23.84
C ALA A 269 7.61 -25.07 24.98
N ILE A 270 6.94 -24.02 25.43
CA ILE A 270 7.38 -23.21 26.58
C ILE A 270 7.28 -24.01 27.88
N ALA A 271 6.15 -24.69 28.12
CA ALA A 271 5.92 -25.48 29.33
C ALA A 271 6.93 -26.64 29.47
N GLU A 272 7.22 -27.31 28.36
CA GLU A 272 8.14 -28.45 28.29
C GLU A 272 9.60 -28.04 28.01
N LYS A 273 9.88 -26.73 27.90
CA LYS A 273 11.21 -26.15 27.60
C LYS A 273 11.84 -26.71 26.32
N TRP A 274 11.03 -26.98 25.32
CA TRP A 274 11.52 -27.41 24.01
C TRP A 274 12.08 -26.24 23.23
N GLU A 275 13.26 -26.44 22.66
CA GLU A 275 13.78 -25.53 21.65
C GLU A 275 12.91 -25.64 20.39
N THR A 276 12.50 -24.50 19.84
CA THR A 276 11.74 -24.48 18.58
C THR A 276 12.74 -24.62 17.43
N PRO A 277 12.66 -25.70 16.63
CA PRO A 277 13.52 -25.86 15.46
C PRO A 277 13.29 -24.76 14.43
N SER A 278 14.28 -24.55 13.58
CA SER A 278 14.19 -23.61 12.46
C SER A 278 13.82 -24.36 11.18
N PHE A 279 12.93 -23.77 10.39
CA PHE A 279 12.63 -24.21 9.03
C PHE A 279 13.10 -23.12 8.06
N PRO A 280 14.14 -23.38 7.25
CA PRO A 280 14.74 -22.34 6.41
C PRO A 280 13.73 -21.82 5.38
N ARG A 281 13.92 -20.56 4.97
CA ARG A 281 13.06 -19.95 3.93
C ARG A 281 13.14 -20.78 2.64
N PRO A 282 12.01 -21.28 2.10
CA PRO A 282 12.06 -22.07 0.87
C PRO A 282 12.61 -21.27 -0.30
N GLU A 283 13.52 -21.88 -1.08
CA GLU A 283 14.19 -21.24 -2.21
C GLU A 283 13.23 -20.79 -3.31
N HIS A 284 12.11 -21.49 -3.48
CA HIS A 284 11.10 -21.17 -4.50
C HIS A 284 10.24 -19.95 -4.15
N LEU A 285 10.30 -19.43 -2.91
CA LEU A 285 9.58 -18.21 -2.56
C LEU A 285 10.35 -17.00 -3.10
N PRO A 286 9.75 -16.17 -3.96
CA PRO A 286 10.43 -14.98 -4.44
C PRO A 286 10.61 -13.98 -3.31
N MET A 287 11.77 -13.32 -3.25
CA MET A 287 11.98 -12.18 -2.35
C MET A 287 11.41 -10.92 -2.98
N SER A 288 10.52 -10.22 -2.29
CA SER A 288 9.94 -9.00 -2.84
C SER A 288 10.95 -7.86 -2.92
N LYS A 289 10.76 -6.91 -3.85
CA LYS A 289 11.59 -5.71 -3.91
C LYS A 289 11.55 -4.91 -2.62
N MET A 290 10.39 -4.76 -1.99
CA MET A 290 10.29 -4.11 -0.67
C MET A 290 11.17 -4.80 0.37
N SER A 291 11.14 -6.13 0.44
CA SER A 291 11.98 -6.91 1.35
C SER A 291 13.48 -6.72 1.04
N GLN A 292 13.86 -6.75 -0.24
CA GLN A 292 15.26 -6.55 -0.67
C GLN A 292 15.78 -5.15 -0.29
N ILE A 293 14.98 -4.12 -0.58
CA ILE A 293 15.33 -2.72 -0.26
C ILE A 293 15.44 -2.56 1.25
N LEU A 294 14.42 -2.97 2.03
CA LEU A 294 14.43 -2.74 3.46
C LEU A 294 15.53 -3.54 4.17
N TYR A 295 15.60 -4.85 3.94
CA TYR A 295 16.47 -5.71 4.72
C TYR A 295 17.93 -5.53 4.33
N PHE A 296 18.23 -5.53 3.03
CA PHE A 296 19.60 -5.64 2.55
C PHE A 296 20.21 -4.29 2.17
N ARG A 297 19.43 -3.35 1.62
CA ARG A 297 19.95 -2.03 1.26
C ARG A 297 19.87 -1.03 2.42
N PHE A 298 18.70 -0.92 3.04
CA PHE A 298 18.43 0.13 4.03
C PHE A 298 18.93 -0.24 5.43
N LEU A 299 18.58 -1.44 5.92
CA LEU A 299 19.02 -1.92 7.24
C LEU A 299 20.40 -2.60 7.20
N ASN A 300 20.93 -2.86 6.01
CA ASN A 300 22.21 -3.53 5.78
C ASN A 300 22.34 -4.87 6.54
N TYR A 301 21.26 -5.64 6.60
CA TYR A 301 21.26 -7.00 7.10
C TYR A 301 21.64 -7.99 6.00
N ASP A 302 21.98 -9.20 6.40
CA ASP A 302 22.12 -10.36 5.53
C ASP A 302 20.90 -11.30 5.69
N GLN A 303 21.01 -12.52 5.16
CA GLN A 303 19.96 -13.54 5.29
C GLN A 303 19.67 -13.95 6.75
N ARG A 304 20.52 -13.56 7.73
CA ARG A 304 20.28 -13.84 9.15
C ARG A 304 19.05 -13.12 9.69
N ILE A 305 18.48 -12.17 8.95
CA ILE A 305 17.17 -11.58 9.25
C ILE A 305 16.07 -12.63 9.43
N PHE A 306 16.19 -13.79 8.78
CA PHE A 306 15.23 -14.88 8.91
C PHE A 306 15.58 -15.88 10.02
N SER A 307 16.87 -16.13 10.26
CA SER A 307 17.35 -17.15 11.18
C SER A 307 17.63 -16.66 12.60
N GLN A 308 17.69 -15.35 12.84
CA GLN A 308 17.87 -14.75 14.16
C GLN A 308 16.60 -14.03 14.67
N PRO A 309 16.36 -13.99 15.98
CA PRO A 309 15.31 -13.16 16.56
C PRO A 309 15.53 -11.66 16.28
N ILE A 310 14.45 -10.95 15.94
CA ILE A 310 14.54 -9.53 15.53
C ILE A 310 15.17 -8.65 16.60
N TRP A 311 14.89 -8.91 17.89
CA TRP A 311 15.42 -8.06 18.97
C TRP A 311 16.95 -7.98 18.97
N HIS A 312 17.65 -9.05 18.56
CA HIS A 312 19.11 -9.08 18.49
C HIS A 312 19.64 -8.17 17.36
N LEU A 313 18.98 -8.21 16.21
CA LEU A 313 19.31 -7.38 15.05
C LEU A 313 18.94 -5.92 15.30
N TRP A 314 17.74 -5.69 15.84
CA TRP A 314 17.20 -4.38 16.16
C TRP A 314 18.10 -3.62 17.15
N LYS A 315 18.60 -4.28 18.19
CA LYS A 315 19.51 -3.66 19.17
C LYS A 315 20.77 -3.05 18.52
N LYS A 316 21.22 -3.58 17.39
CA LYS A 316 22.41 -3.08 16.68
C LYS A 316 22.11 -1.83 15.85
N ILE A 317 20.96 -1.77 15.16
CA ILE A 317 20.63 -0.66 14.26
C ILE A 317 19.87 0.49 14.96
N GLN A 318 19.11 0.19 16.02
CA GLN A 318 18.24 1.14 16.70
C GLN A 318 18.96 2.44 17.13
N PRO A 319 20.17 2.41 17.74
CA PRO A 319 20.86 3.63 18.12
C PRO A 319 21.11 4.58 16.95
N ARG A 320 21.52 4.03 15.79
CA ARG A 320 21.74 4.80 14.56
C ARG A 320 20.44 5.42 14.05
N LEU A 321 19.34 4.67 14.05
CA LEU A 321 18.05 5.20 13.61
C LEU A 321 17.53 6.32 14.54
N ASN A 322 17.66 6.14 15.86
CA ASN A 322 17.30 7.16 16.85
C ASN A 322 18.14 8.42 16.69
N PHE A 323 19.45 8.26 16.41
CA PHE A 323 20.32 9.39 16.11
C PHE A 323 19.70 10.23 14.98
N TYR A 324 19.31 9.65 13.85
CA TYR A 324 18.77 10.44 12.76
C TYR A 324 17.36 11.00 13.02
N SER A 325 16.49 10.32 13.77
CA SER A 325 15.13 10.82 14.05
C SER A 325 15.08 11.94 15.11
N ASP A 326 15.93 11.84 16.13
CA ASP A 326 15.80 12.65 17.34
C ASP A 326 16.70 13.89 17.33
N LYS A 327 17.69 13.93 16.42
CA LYS A 327 18.63 15.05 16.35
C LYS A 327 17.95 16.34 15.96
N ARG A 328 18.40 17.40 16.63
CA ARG A 328 17.98 18.78 16.43
C ARG A 328 19.23 19.62 16.40
N CYS A 329 19.22 20.67 15.58
CA CYS A 329 20.28 21.66 15.54
C CYS A 329 20.55 22.20 16.95
N MET A 330 21.80 22.19 17.41
CA MET A 330 22.14 22.65 18.76
C MET A 330 21.92 24.15 18.94
N HIS A 331 22.01 24.92 17.85
CA HIS A 331 21.84 26.37 17.88
C HIS A 331 20.36 26.81 17.88
N CYS A 332 19.51 26.22 17.04
CA CYS A 332 18.13 26.69 16.85
C CYS A 332 17.03 25.64 17.08
N GLY A 333 17.39 24.41 17.46
CA GLY A 333 16.46 23.32 17.71
C GLY A 333 15.71 22.78 16.47
N SER A 334 16.11 23.19 15.25
CA SER A 334 15.47 22.72 14.01
C SER A 334 15.79 21.24 13.76
N ASN A 335 14.85 20.51 13.16
CA ASN A 335 15.05 19.15 12.67
C ASN A 335 15.43 19.08 11.18
N GLU A 336 15.49 20.23 10.49
CA GLU A 336 15.93 20.33 9.09
C GLU A 336 17.46 20.32 9.02
N LEU A 337 18.04 19.13 9.11
CA LEU A 337 19.49 18.90 9.12
C LEU A 337 19.91 18.16 7.86
N ASP A 338 20.95 18.67 7.19
CA ASP A 338 21.63 17.99 6.10
C ASP A 338 22.88 17.29 6.63
N VAL A 339 23.13 16.06 6.16
CA VAL A 339 24.37 15.35 6.49
C VAL A 339 25.44 15.81 5.52
N GLU A 340 26.42 16.57 6.00
CA GLU A 340 27.58 16.95 5.19
C GLU A 340 28.58 15.80 5.07
N TYR A 341 28.76 15.04 6.15
CA TYR A 341 29.75 13.96 6.21
C TYR A 341 29.36 12.90 7.23
N ASP A 342 29.47 11.62 6.87
CA ASP A 342 29.27 10.46 7.77
C ASP A 342 30.45 9.48 7.58
N ALA A 343 31.28 9.36 8.62
CA ALA A 343 32.43 8.44 8.67
C ALA A 343 32.14 7.16 9.46
N GLY A 344 30.89 6.88 9.81
CA GLY A 344 30.51 5.80 10.72
C GLY A 344 30.69 6.16 12.19
N ASP A 345 31.84 6.76 12.54
CA ASP A 345 32.25 7.13 13.92
C ASP A 345 31.98 8.59 14.28
N TYR A 346 31.79 9.42 13.25
CA TYR A 346 31.40 10.82 13.40
C TYR A 346 30.51 11.26 12.24
N VAL A 347 29.54 12.13 12.55
CA VAL A 347 28.59 12.70 11.60
C VAL A 347 28.60 14.21 11.76
N THR A 348 28.77 14.92 10.66
CA THR A 348 28.63 16.38 10.59
C THR A 348 27.28 16.71 9.98
N LEU A 349 26.47 17.47 10.72
CA LEU A 349 25.15 17.93 10.31
C LEU A 349 25.15 19.45 10.14
N THR A 350 24.48 19.94 9.12
CA THR A 350 24.28 21.37 8.89
C THR A 350 22.81 21.71 8.94
N CYS A 351 22.45 22.69 9.76
CA CYS A 351 21.08 23.12 9.89
C CYS A 351 20.66 23.98 8.69
N ARG A 352 19.65 23.57 7.93
CA ARG A 352 19.13 24.37 6.80
C ARG A 352 18.62 25.74 7.23
N LYS A 353 18.14 25.86 8.47
CA LYS A 353 17.52 27.08 9.00
C LYS A 353 18.53 28.14 9.47
N CYS A 354 19.57 27.74 10.19
CA CYS A 354 20.55 28.68 10.77
C CYS A 354 21.97 28.49 10.25
N GLN A 355 22.19 27.53 9.34
CA GLN A 355 23.48 27.20 8.73
C GLN A 355 24.56 26.81 9.76
N HIS A 356 24.16 26.48 10.99
CA HIS A 356 25.07 26.00 12.03
C HIS A 356 25.48 24.55 11.75
N GLN A 357 26.77 24.27 11.92
CA GLN A 357 27.35 22.94 11.78
C GLN A 357 27.50 22.29 13.15
N ASP A 358 26.88 21.13 13.30
CA ASP A 358 26.95 20.29 14.50
C ASP A 358 27.77 19.03 14.18
N HIS A 359 28.81 18.77 14.98
CA HIS A 359 29.61 17.55 14.87
C HIS A 359 29.23 16.58 15.99
N TYR A 360 28.87 15.35 15.62
CA TYR A 360 28.52 14.32 16.57
C TYR A 360 29.44 13.11 16.42
N PHE A 361 29.91 12.58 17.55
CA PHE A 361 30.48 11.25 17.61
C PHE A 361 29.36 10.24 17.80
N THR A 362 29.42 9.13 17.07
CA THR A 362 28.37 8.08 17.02
C THR A 362 28.68 6.88 17.91
N HIS A 363 29.71 6.98 18.76
CA HIS A 363 30.11 5.99 19.77
C HIS A 363 29.40 6.14 21.12
#